data_AF-A0A8T5LX43-F1
#
_entry.id   AF-A0A8T5LX43-F1
#
_cell.length_a   1.000
_cell.length_b   1.000
_cell.length_c   1.000
_cell.angle_alpha   90.00
_cell.angle_beta   90.00
_cell.angle_gamma   90.00
#
_symmetry.space_group_name_H-M   'P 1'
#
loop_
_entity.id
_entity.type
_entity.pdbx_description
1 polymer ?
#
loop_
_entity_poly.entity_id
_entity_poly.type
_entity_poly.pdbx_seq_one_letter_code
_entity_poly.pdbx_strand_id
1 'polypeptide(L)'
;MNARLKEKIREIESFVTELESFLPTGFFEYKEDVKTRAACELFFEKIVEGIVDAVFLVIREKSLKAPEEDKEAFDVLVSARIIPSELAFRLKQAKGMRNILAHEYGCIDDELVFESLTGEIVRDANSFLDYLKKLK
;
A
#
# COMPACT_ATOMS: atom_id res chain seq x y z
N MET A 1 0.13 -15.58 14.10
CA MET A 1 0.61 -14.19 13.91
C MET A 1 1.60 -13.75 14.99
N ASN A 2 2.85 -13.46 14.62
CA ASN A 2 3.89 -12.99 15.53
C ASN A 2 3.72 -11.50 15.93
N ALA A 3 4.48 -11.03 16.93
CA ALA A 3 4.37 -9.67 17.45
C ALA A 3 4.74 -8.59 16.42
N ARG A 4 5.77 -8.82 15.60
CA ARG A 4 6.23 -7.85 14.58
C ARG A 4 5.20 -7.62 13.49
N LEU A 5 4.53 -8.69 13.02
CA LEU A 5 3.47 -8.58 12.03
C LEU A 5 2.25 -7.83 12.61
N LYS A 6 1.91 -8.05 13.88
CA LYS A 6 0.85 -7.30 14.57
C LYS A 6 1.17 -5.80 14.68
N GLU A 7 2.40 -5.45 15.04
CA GLU A 7 2.85 -4.05 15.05
C GLU A 7 2.77 -3.43 13.66
N LYS A 8 3.27 -4.13 12.63
CA LYS A 8 3.21 -3.64 11.26
C LYS A 8 1.77 -3.43 10.76
N ILE A 9 0.84 -4.32 11.11
CA ILE A 9 -0.59 -4.15 10.81
C ILE A 9 -1.12 -2.85 11.44
N ARG A 10 -0.86 -2.61 12.74
CA ARG A 10 -1.33 -1.40 13.42
C ARG A 10 -0.73 -0.13 12.86
N GLU A 11 0.54 -0.18 12.46
CA GLU A 11 1.22 0.93 11.81
C GLU A 11 0.54 1.29 10.48
N ILE A 12 0.26 0.30 9.62
CA ILE A 12 -0.46 0.52 8.36
C ILE A 12 -1.87 1.07 8.63
N GLU A 13 -2.61 0.51 9.60
CA GLU A 13 -3.93 1.02 10.00
C GLU A 13 -3.89 2.49 10.42
N SER A 14 -2.87 2.89 11.18
CA SER A 14 -2.68 4.28 11.57
C SER A 14 -2.44 5.15 10.34
N PHE A 15 -1.58 4.74 9.40
CA PHE A 15 -1.33 5.54 8.20
C PHE A 15 -2.55 5.66 7.30
N VAL A 16 -3.35 4.61 7.18
CA VAL A 16 -4.63 4.66 6.45
C VAL A 16 -5.58 5.66 7.10
N THR A 17 -5.73 5.61 8.43
CA THR A 17 -6.59 6.54 9.18
C THR A 17 -6.14 7.99 9.03
N GLU A 18 -4.83 8.23 9.10
CA GLU A 18 -4.25 9.56 8.88
C GLU A 18 -4.52 10.03 7.46
N LEU A 19 -4.26 9.21 6.43
CA LEU A 19 -4.54 9.56 5.03
C LEU A 19 -6.00 9.97 4.84
N GLU A 20 -6.95 9.15 5.34
CA GLU A 20 -8.39 9.42 5.29
C GLU A 20 -8.75 10.78 5.92
N SER A 21 -8.03 11.23 6.95
CA SER A 21 -8.30 12.51 7.63
C SER A 21 -7.84 13.74 6.85
N PHE A 22 -6.92 13.57 5.88
CA PHE A 22 -6.39 14.63 5.04
C PHE A 22 -6.84 14.53 3.58
N LEU A 23 -7.73 13.58 3.25
CA LEU A 23 -8.17 13.40 1.88
C LEU A 23 -8.85 14.69 1.36
N PRO A 24 -8.36 15.24 0.24
CA PRO A 24 -8.97 16.40 -0.39
C PRO A 24 -10.39 16.09 -0.85
N THR A 25 -11.27 17.08 -0.78
CA THR A 25 -12.68 16.97 -1.20
C THR A 25 -12.86 16.84 -2.71
N GLY A 26 -11.82 17.16 -3.47
CA GLY A 26 -11.77 17.00 -4.93
C GLY A 26 -10.40 17.32 -5.51
N PHE A 27 -10.24 17.03 -6.81
CA PHE A 27 -8.97 17.20 -7.52
C PHE A 27 -8.43 18.64 -7.48
N PHE A 28 -9.31 19.63 -7.52
CA PHE A 28 -8.90 21.04 -7.46
C PHE A 28 -8.19 21.38 -6.13
N GLU A 29 -8.72 20.90 -5.01
CA GLU A 29 -8.10 21.11 -3.69
C GLU A 29 -6.77 20.38 -3.59
N TYR A 30 -6.71 19.14 -4.07
CA TYR A 30 -5.46 18.37 -4.17
C TYR A 30 -4.38 19.13 -4.96
N LYS A 31 -4.75 19.74 -6.08
CA LYS A 31 -3.80 20.43 -6.95
C LYS A 31 -3.29 21.75 -6.39
N GLU A 32 -4.18 22.54 -5.79
CA GLU A 32 -3.86 23.91 -5.35
C GLU A 32 -3.27 23.96 -3.93
N ASP A 33 -3.60 23.01 -3.05
CA ASP A 33 -3.02 22.95 -1.70
C ASP A 33 -1.81 22.00 -1.65
N VAL A 34 -0.63 22.61 -1.82
CA VAL A 34 0.67 21.93 -1.75
C VAL A 34 0.85 21.12 -0.45
N LYS A 35 0.32 21.59 0.68
CA LYS A 35 0.46 20.87 1.96
C LYS A 35 -0.40 19.62 1.98
N THR A 36 -1.65 19.73 1.55
CA THR A 36 -2.59 18.61 1.46
C THR A 36 -2.06 17.55 0.49
N ARG A 37 -1.57 17.97 -0.69
CA ARG A 37 -0.93 17.07 -1.65
C ARG A 37 0.26 16.32 -1.05
N ALA A 38 1.21 17.05 -0.48
CA ALA A 38 2.42 16.47 0.08
C ALA A 38 2.11 15.50 1.24
N ALA A 39 1.10 15.81 2.06
CA ALA A 39 0.64 14.92 3.12
C ALA A 39 0.05 13.62 2.54
N CYS A 40 -0.83 13.73 1.54
CA CYS A 40 -1.44 12.56 0.91
C CYS A 40 -0.41 11.64 0.26
N GLU A 41 0.53 12.21 -0.50
CA GLU A 41 1.62 11.47 -1.13
C GLU A 41 2.48 10.77 -0.09
N LEU A 42 2.91 11.47 0.97
CA LEU A 42 3.71 10.88 2.05
C LEU A 42 3.02 9.70 2.73
N PHE A 43 1.73 9.82 3.06
CA PHE A 43 1.01 8.72 3.70
C PHE A 43 0.77 7.55 2.74
N PHE A 44 0.53 7.82 1.45
CA PHE A 44 0.48 6.77 0.44
C PHE A 44 1.79 5.99 0.36
N GLU A 45 2.94 6.68 0.30
CA GLU A 45 4.24 6.03 0.30
C GLU A 45 4.43 5.12 1.53
N LYS A 46 4.10 5.64 2.73
CA LYS A 46 4.17 4.89 3.99
C LYS A 46 3.25 3.67 4.02
N ILE A 47 2.02 3.78 3.51
CA ILE A 47 1.08 2.66 3.44
C ILE A 47 1.64 1.57 2.51
N VAL A 48 2.08 1.95 1.32
CA VAL A 48 2.63 1.02 0.33
C VAL A 48 3.89 0.33 0.86
N GLU A 49 4.80 1.08 1.48
CA GLU A 49 5.99 0.53 2.15
C GLU A 49 5.62 -0.44 3.27
N GLY A 50 4.70 -0.05 4.14
CA GLY A 50 4.22 -0.90 5.22
C GLY A 50 3.61 -2.21 4.70
N ILE A 51 2.85 -2.16 3.61
CA ILE A 51 2.29 -3.35 2.95
C ILE A 51 3.40 -4.27 2.42
N VAL A 52 4.41 -3.72 1.75
CA VAL A 52 5.56 -4.49 1.24
C VAL A 52 6.32 -5.15 2.39
N ASP A 53 6.59 -4.42 3.48
CA ASP A 53 7.20 -4.98 4.69
C ASP A 53 6.35 -6.13 5.27
N ALA A 54 5.04 -5.93 5.35
CA ALA A 54 4.11 -6.94 5.87
C ALA A 54 4.11 -8.20 4.99
N VAL A 55 4.20 -8.06 3.66
CA VAL A 55 4.34 -9.19 2.73
C VAL A 55 5.57 -10.02 3.09
N PHE A 56 6.74 -9.39 3.24
CA PHE A 56 7.97 -10.10 3.60
C PHE A 56 7.92 -10.72 5.01
N LEU A 57 7.29 -10.03 5.97
CA LEU A 57 7.04 -10.59 7.31
C LEU A 57 6.17 -11.84 7.26
N VAL A 58 5.12 -11.86 6.42
CA VAL A 58 4.24 -13.01 6.21
C VAL A 58 5.00 -14.17 5.56
N ILE A 59 5.78 -13.90 4.51
CA ILE A 59 6.63 -14.91 3.83
C ILE A 59 7.54 -15.57 4.85
N ARG A 60 8.19 -14.79 5.71
CA ARG A 60 9.09 -15.30 6.76
C ARG A 60 8.34 -16.06 7.84
N GLU A 61 7.21 -15.55 8.34
CA GLU A 61 6.43 -16.20 9.40
C GLU A 61 5.84 -17.55 8.95
N LYS A 62 5.44 -17.65 7.68
CA LYS A 62 4.85 -18.86 7.10
C LYS A 62 5.90 -19.78 6.45
N SER A 63 7.19 -19.44 6.55
CA SER A 63 8.30 -20.20 5.94
C SER A 63 8.08 -20.48 4.45
N LEU A 64 7.54 -19.51 3.72
CA LEU A 64 7.29 -19.62 2.28
C LEU A 64 8.61 -19.47 1.52
N LYS A 65 8.65 -19.97 0.27
CA LYS A 65 9.79 -19.72 -0.64
C LYS A 65 9.95 -18.20 -0.80
N ALA A 66 11.14 -17.69 -0.51
CA ALA A 66 11.44 -16.28 -0.73
C ALA A 66 11.33 -15.95 -2.24
N PRO A 67 10.85 -14.75 -2.59
CA PRO A 67 10.81 -14.31 -3.98
C PRO A 67 12.24 -14.15 -4.51
N GLU A 68 12.43 -14.32 -5.82
CA GLU A 68 13.73 -14.10 -6.45
C GLU A 68 13.96 -12.60 -6.71
N GLU A 69 12.88 -11.86 -6.94
CA GLU A 69 12.86 -10.41 -7.05
C GLU A 69 11.78 -9.77 -6.17
N ASP A 70 12.01 -8.54 -5.68
CA ASP A 70 11.06 -7.81 -4.83
C ASP A 70 9.66 -7.62 -5.46
N LYS A 71 9.57 -7.64 -6.80
CA LYS A 71 8.29 -7.54 -7.53
C LYS A 71 7.43 -8.81 -7.38
N GLU A 72 8.03 -9.94 -7.07
CA GLU A 72 7.39 -11.25 -6.96
C GLU A 72 6.86 -11.54 -5.55
N ALA A 73 7.19 -10.70 -4.57
CA ALA A 73 6.81 -10.91 -3.17
C ALA A 73 5.28 -11.11 -3.00
N PHE A 74 4.47 -10.36 -3.74
CA PHE A 74 3.01 -10.53 -3.74
C PHE A 74 2.55 -11.86 -4.38
N ASP A 75 3.26 -12.37 -5.39
CA ASP A 75 2.93 -13.64 -6.05
C ASP A 75 3.14 -14.83 -5.12
N VAL A 76 4.10 -14.72 -4.20
CA VAL A 76 4.32 -15.72 -3.14
C VAL A 76 3.07 -15.85 -2.27
N LEU A 77 2.45 -14.73 -1.87
CA LEU A 77 1.22 -14.74 -1.07
C LEU A 77 0.02 -15.27 -1.86
N VAL A 78 -0.08 -14.95 -3.16
CA VAL A 78 -1.13 -15.50 -4.05
C VAL A 78 -1.00 -17.02 -4.18
N SER A 79 0.23 -17.50 -4.41
CA SER A 79 0.53 -18.93 -4.53
C SER A 79 0.21 -19.69 -3.23
N ALA A 80 0.43 -19.04 -2.08
CA ALA A 80 0.03 -19.54 -0.77
C ALA A 80 -1.46 -19.35 -0.43
N ARG A 81 -2.26 -18.79 -1.35
CA ARG A 81 -3.70 -18.46 -1.19
C ARG A 81 -4.00 -17.57 0.02
N ILE A 82 -3.05 -16.70 0.37
CA ILE A 82 -3.19 -15.75 1.48
C ILE A 82 -4.02 -14.53 1.04
N ILE A 83 -3.80 -14.06 -0.19
CA ILE A 83 -4.57 -13.00 -0.83
C ILE A 83 -4.98 -13.44 -2.25
N PRO A 84 -6.08 -12.89 -2.80
CA PRO A 84 -6.48 -13.13 -4.18
C PRO A 84 -5.54 -12.42 -5.17
N SER A 85 -5.43 -12.96 -6.39
CA SER A 85 -4.60 -12.41 -7.48
C SER A 85 -4.96 -10.97 -7.83
N GLU A 86 -6.24 -10.62 -7.79
CA GLU A 86 -6.72 -9.28 -8.12
C GLU A 86 -6.23 -8.24 -7.11
N LEU A 87 -6.21 -8.60 -5.82
CA LEU A 87 -5.67 -7.71 -4.78
C LEU A 87 -4.15 -7.57 -4.93
N ALA A 88 -3.43 -8.68 -5.15
CA ALA A 88 -2.00 -8.64 -5.40
C ALA A 88 -1.63 -7.76 -6.59
N PHE A 89 -2.40 -7.83 -7.69
CA PHE A 89 -2.21 -6.98 -8.86
C PHE A 89 -2.34 -5.49 -8.51
N ARG A 90 -3.39 -5.09 -7.79
CA ARG A 90 -3.60 -3.68 -7.41
C ARG A 90 -2.51 -3.18 -6.44
N LEU A 91 -2.08 -4.00 -5.49
CA LEU A 91 -0.98 -3.65 -4.59
C LEU A 91 0.37 -3.50 -5.33
N LYS A 92 0.60 -4.30 -6.37
CA LYS A 92 1.76 -4.13 -7.26
C LYS A 92 1.70 -2.80 -8.03
N GLN A 93 0.52 -2.40 -8.50
CA GLN A 93 0.35 -1.10 -9.16
C GLN A 93 0.59 0.06 -8.19
N ALA A 94 0.08 -0.04 -6.95
CA ALA A 94 0.37 0.95 -5.91
C ALA A 94 1.89 1.06 -5.61
N LYS A 95 2.60 -0.08 -5.56
CA LYS A 95 4.08 -0.09 -5.47
C LYS A 95 4.74 0.60 -6.65
N GLY A 96 4.23 0.37 -7.87
CA GLY A 96 4.70 1.05 -9.08
C GLY A 96 4.51 2.56 -9.01
N MET A 97 3.32 3.02 -8.63
CA MET A 97 2.99 4.44 -8.46
C MET A 97 3.90 5.11 -7.41
N ARG A 98 4.12 4.46 -6.26
CA ARG A 98 5.04 4.94 -5.22
C ARG A 98 6.45 5.14 -5.78
N ASN A 99 6.93 4.25 -6.65
CA ASN A 99 8.25 4.40 -7.25
C ASN A 99 8.33 5.57 -8.24
N ILE A 100 7.23 5.90 -8.92
CA ILE A 100 7.14 7.06 -9.82
C ILE A 100 7.17 8.35 -9.00
N LEU A 101 6.36 8.43 -7.94
CA LEU A 101 6.32 9.58 -7.01
C LEU A 101 7.70 9.85 -6.38
N ALA A 102 8.37 8.79 -5.87
CA ALA A 102 9.63 8.94 -5.14
C ALA A 102 10.85 9.30 -6.02
N HIS A 103 10.83 9.00 -7.32
CA HIS A 103 11.99 9.19 -8.20
C HIS A 103 11.79 10.29 -9.25
N GLU A 104 10.68 11.05 -9.20
CA GLU A 104 10.38 12.17 -10.12
C GLU A 104 10.50 11.80 -11.62
N TYR A 105 10.32 10.52 -12.00
CA TYR A 105 10.46 10.10 -13.39
C TYR A 105 9.25 10.57 -14.22
N GLY A 106 9.40 11.72 -14.89
CA GLY A 106 8.53 12.17 -15.98
C GLY A 106 7.39 13.12 -15.60
N CYS A 107 6.53 13.46 -16.58
CA CYS A 107 5.29 14.18 -16.34
C CYS A 107 4.35 13.29 -15.51
N ILE A 108 4.23 13.59 -14.23
CA ILE A 108 3.25 12.98 -13.34
C ILE A 108 1.87 13.50 -13.75
N ASP A 109 0.95 12.59 -14.03
CA ASP A 109 -0.46 12.92 -14.20
C ASP A 109 -1.09 13.05 -12.81
N ASP A 110 -1.25 14.28 -12.35
CA ASP A 110 -1.82 14.59 -11.03
C ASP A 110 -3.22 13.96 -10.85
N GLU A 111 -4.00 13.76 -11.92
CA GLU A 111 -5.33 13.13 -11.82
C GLU A 111 -5.21 11.64 -11.48
N LEU A 112 -4.28 10.92 -12.13
CA LEU A 112 -4.03 9.50 -11.83
C LEU A 112 -3.49 9.30 -10.41
N VAL A 113 -2.64 10.23 -9.94
CA VAL A 113 -2.14 10.20 -8.56
C VAL A 113 -3.30 10.45 -7.60
N PHE A 114 -4.10 11.48 -7.83
CA PHE A 114 -5.29 11.77 -7.03
C PHE A 114 -6.22 10.56 -6.91
N GLU A 115 -6.58 9.91 -8.02
CA GLU A 115 -7.46 8.72 -8.00
C GLU A 115 -6.86 7.57 -7.18
N SER A 116 -5.55 7.34 -7.31
CA SER A 116 -4.83 6.32 -6.55
C SER A 116 -4.87 6.61 -5.04
N LEU A 117 -4.75 7.89 -4.65
CA LEU A 117 -4.74 8.38 -3.27
C LEU A 117 -6.14 8.38 -2.63
N THR A 118 -7.16 8.87 -3.32
CA THR A 118 -8.47 9.18 -2.72
C THR A 118 -9.44 8.00 -2.64
N GLY A 119 -9.02 6.78 -2.98
CA GLY A 119 -9.88 5.61 -2.79
C GLY A 119 -9.24 4.26 -3.01
N GLU A 120 -8.35 4.12 -4.00
CA GLU A 120 -7.80 2.81 -4.34
C GLU A 120 -6.92 2.24 -3.23
N ILE A 121 -5.94 3.04 -2.77
CA ILE A 121 -4.99 2.58 -1.77
C ILE A 121 -5.67 2.26 -0.43
N VAL A 122 -6.62 3.08 0.01
CA VAL A 122 -7.34 2.90 1.28
C VAL A 122 -8.12 1.59 1.25
N ARG A 123 -8.89 1.36 0.18
CA ARG A 123 -9.67 0.12 -0.02
C ARG A 123 -8.77 -1.10 -0.06
N ASP A 124 -7.68 -1.04 -0.81
CA ASP A 124 -6.82 -2.19 -1.05
C ASP A 124 -5.93 -2.50 0.16
N ALA A 125 -5.47 -1.48 0.89
CA ALA A 125 -4.80 -1.63 2.18
C ALA A 125 -5.73 -2.29 3.21
N ASN A 126 -6.95 -1.78 3.39
CA ASN A 126 -7.92 -2.37 4.31
C ASN A 126 -8.25 -3.83 3.95
N SER A 127 -8.46 -4.11 2.66
CA SER A 127 -8.68 -5.48 2.17
C SER A 127 -7.50 -6.40 2.52
N PHE A 128 -6.27 -5.93 2.28
CA PHE A 128 -5.06 -6.67 2.60
C PHE A 128 -4.93 -6.96 4.10
N LEU A 129 -5.14 -5.96 4.95
CA LEU A 129 -5.10 -6.11 6.40
C LEU A 129 -6.14 -7.10 6.91
N ASP A 130 -7.34 -7.11 6.33
CA ASP A 130 -8.38 -8.09 6.66
C ASP A 130 -7.99 -9.53 6.31
N TYR A 131 -7.27 -9.74 5.20
CA TYR A 131 -6.70 -11.05 4.89
C TYR A 131 -5.64 -11.45 5.93
N LEU A 132 -4.75 -10.53 6.30
CA LEU A 132 -3.72 -10.81 7.30
C LEU A 132 -4.30 -11.15 8.67
N LYS A 133 -5.33 -10.42 9.11
CA LYS A 133 -6.02 -10.67 10.39
C LYS A 133 -6.69 -12.05 10.46
N LYS A 134 -7.05 -12.63 9.30
CA LYS A 134 -7.63 -13.99 9.21
C LYS A 134 -6.57 -15.09 9.28
N LEU A 135 -5.28 -14.75 9.18
CA LEU A 135 -4.19 -15.71 9.32
C LEU A 135 -4.07 -16.14 10.80
N LYS A 136 -4.31 -17.42 11.06
CA LYS A 136 -3.97 -18.07 12.33
C LYS A 136 -2.46 -18.02 12.56
#